data_AF-A0A7X4BIW7-F1
#
_entry.id   AF-A0A7X4BIW7-F1
#
_cell.length_a   1.000
_cell.length_b   1.000
_cell.length_c   1.000
_cell.angle_alpha   90.00
_cell.angle_beta   90.00
_cell.angle_gamma   90.00
#
_symmetry.space_group_name_H-M   'P 1'
#
loop_
_entity.id
_entity.type
_entity.pdbx_description
1 polymer ?
#
loop_
_entity_poly.entity_id
_entity_poly.type
_entity_poly.pdbx_seq_one_letter_code
_entity_poly.pdbx_strand_id
1 'polypeptide(L)'
;MALMFVLGGCGGGVEVVRESPNSGVVRYLYKGTDGHLYTSKRQEAFDKIDEFCGGPYQVLKEGQTRGRQRVVEGMGGSEIVTEDWWGIRFQCTK
;
A
#
# COMPACT_ATOMS: atom_id res chain seq x y z
N MET A 1 -6.09 6.87 -33.33
CA MET A 1 -6.20 7.49 -31.99
C MET A 1 -5.61 6.53 -30.97
N ALA A 2 -4.42 6.81 -30.44
CA ALA A 2 -3.82 6.02 -29.37
C ALA A 2 -4.27 6.61 -28.03
N LEU A 3 -5.06 5.86 -27.27
CA LEU A 3 -5.59 6.27 -25.97
C LEU A 3 -4.50 5.99 -24.92
N MET A 4 -3.66 6.99 -24.62
CA MET A 4 -2.74 6.92 -23.49
C MET A 4 -3.54 7.11 -22.19
N PHE A 5 -3.94 6.00 -21.57
CA PHE A 5 -4.34 5.97 -20.16
C PHE A 5 -3.09 5.92 -19.30
N VAL A 6 -2.57 7.07 -18.89
CA VAL A 6 -1.61 7.15 -17.79
C VAL A 6 -2.30 7.89 -16.64
N LEU A 7 -3.16 7.17 -15.93
CA LEU A 7 -3.61 7.56 -14.59
C LEU A 7 -2.56 7.07 -13.58
N GLY A 8 -1.37 7.67 -13.65
CA GLY A 8 -0.36 7.51 -12.62
C GLY A 8 -0.66 8.47 -11.47
N GLY A 9 -1.42 8.01 -10.47
CA GLY A 9 -1.71 8.79 -9.27
C GLY A 9 -0.43 9.30 -8.60
N CYS A 10 -0.28 10.62 -8.56
CA CYS A 10 0.79 11.31 -7.86
C CYS A 10 0.45 11.35 -6.36
N GLY A 11 0.66 10.24 -5.67
CA GLY A 11 0.30 10.09 -4.26
C GLY A 11 1.04 8.92 -3.64
N GLY A 12 2.33 9.14 -3.32
CA GLY A 12 3.18 8.13 -2.72
C GLY A 12 2.62 7.67 -1.38
N GLY A 13 2.18 6.42 -1.31
CA GLY A 13 1.63 5.84 -0.08
C GLY A 13 0.87 4.53 -0.25
N VAL A 14 0.72 4.03 -1.48
CA VAL A 14 0.29 2.66 -1.77
C VAL A 14 1.31 2.04 -2.72
N GLU A 15 1.82 0.86 -2.37
CA GLU A 15 2.83 0.14 -3.15
C GLU A 15 2.45 -1.33 -3.29
N VAL A 16 2.62 -1.89 -4.49
CA VAL A 16 2.41 -3.32 -4.76
C VAL A 16 3.76 -4.00 -4.95
N VAL A 17 4.04 -5.01 -4.15
CA VAL A 17 5.18 -5.91 -4.29
C VAL A 17 4.69 -7.21 -4.91
N ARG A 18 5.03 -7.44 -6.18
CA ARG A 18 4.71 -8.68 -6.89
C ARG A 18 5.58 -9.82 -6.34
N GLU A 19 4.96 -10.84 -5.73
CA GLU A 19 5.66 -12.05 -5.28
C GLU A 19 5.66 -13.12 -6.39
N SER A 20 4.58 -13.22 -7.16
CA SER A 20 4.45 -14.14 -8.30
C SER A 20 3.48 -13.56 -9.36
N PRO A 21 3.26 -14.23 -10.51
CA PRO A 21 2.25 -13.81 -11.48
C PRO A 21 0.84 -13.70 -10.89
N ASN A 22 0.51 -14.52 -9.89
CA ASN A 22 -0.83 -14.64 -9.31
C ASN A 22 -0.86 -14.27 -7.82
N SER A 23 0.19 -13.65 -7.26
CA SER A 23 0.22 -13.26 -5.85
C SER A 23 1.11 -12.05 -5.60
N GLY A 24 0.81 -11.32 -4.54
CA GLY A 24 1.61 -10.18 -4.12
C GLY A 24 1.22 -9.65 -2.75
N VAL A 25 1.93 -8.59 -2.36
CA VAL A 25 1.63 -7.83 -1.15
C VAL A 25 1.41 -6.38 -1.57
N VAL A 26 0.21 -5.86 -1.34
CA VAL A 26 -0.01 -4.40 -1.38
C VAL A 26 0.23 -3.84 0.01
N ARG A 27 0.93 -2.73 0.10
CA ARG A 27 1.17 -2.03 1.37
C ARG A 27 0.76 -0.58 1.24
N TYR A 28 0.19 -0.03 2.31
CA TYR A 28 -0.21 1.36 2.35
C TYR A 28 0.17 2.05 3.66
N LEU A 29 0.46 3.34 3.56
CA LEU A 29 0.74 4.22 4.68
C LEU A 29 -0.55 4.60 5.41
N TYR A 30 -0.47 4.64 6.73
CA TYR A 30 -1.50 5.25 7.57
C TYR A 30 -0.84 6.14 8.63
N LYS A 31 -1.52 7.24 8.98
CA LYS A 31 -1.08 8.14 10.06
C LYS A 31 -1.78 7.69 11.35
N GLY A 32 -1.01 7.62 12.45
CA GLY A 32 -1.37 6.92 13.68
C GLY A 32 -2.66 7.37 14.40
N THR A 33 -3.22 8.54 14.08
CA THR A 33 -4.46 9.03 14.69
C THR A 33 -5.72 8.35 14.17
N ASP A 34 -5.80 8.04 12.87
CA ASP A 34 -6.99 7.45 12.25
C ASP A 34 -6.91 5.92 12.14
N GLY A 35 -5.72 5.34 12.34
CA GLY A 35 -5.50 3.90 12.27
C GLY A 35 -5.56 3.33 10.84
N HIS A 36 -5.14 2.08 10.71
CA HIS A 36 -4.96 1.39 9.41
C HIS A 36 -6.28 1.10 8.66
N LEU A 37 -7.43 1.15 9.34
CA LEU A 37 -8.74 0.81 8.75
C LEU A 37 -9.46 2.03 8.15
N TYR A 38 -9.23 3.24 8.66
CA TYR A 38 -9.99 4.44 8.29
C TYR A 38 -9.27 5.35 7.28
N THR A 39 -8.12 4.93 6.77
CA THR A 39 -7.43 5.66 5.70
C THR A 39 -8.04 5.35 4.34
N SER A 40 -8.24 6.39 3.51
CA SER A 40 -8.62 6.23 2.09
C SER A 40 -7.63 5.34 1.32
N LYS A 41 -6.40 5.22 1.85
CA LYS A 41 -5.34 4.38 1.31
C LYS A 41 -5.65 2.89 1.35
N ARG A 42 -6.55 2.44 2.23
CA ARG A 42 -7.01 1.04 2.24
C ARG A 42 -7.84 0.73 0.99
N GLN A 43 -8.72 1.65 0.59
CA GLN A 43 -9.50 1.49 -0.64
C GLN A 43 -8.57 1.49 -1.86
N GLU A 44 -7.65 2.46 -1.95
CA GLU A 44 -6.65 2.51 -3.02
C GLU A 44 -5.79 1.21 -3.09
N ALA A 45 -5.50 0.58 -1.95
CA ALA A 45 -4.80 -0.70 -1.90
C ALA A 45 -5.63 -1.85 -2.49
N PHE A 46 -6.94 -1.90 -2.23
CA PHE A 46 -7.82 -2.89 -2.84
C PHE A 46 -7.98 -2.65 -4.35
N ASP A 47 -8.14 -1.39 -4.77
CA ASP A 47 -8.20 -1.05 -6.21
C ASP A 47 -6.95 -1.54 -6.96
N LYS A 48 -5.78 -1.49 -6.31
CA LYS A 48 -4.54 -2.05 -6.86
C LYS A 48 -4.51 -3.58 -6.92
N ILE A 49 -5.14 -4.28 -5.97
CA ILE A 49 -5.29 -5.74 -6.04
C ILE A 49 -6.25 -6.11 -7.18
N ASP A 50 -7.36 -5.39 -7.31
CA ASP A 50 -8.33 -5.55 -8.39
C ASP A 50 -7.69 -5.34 -9.77
N GLU A 51 -6.92 -4.26 -9.94
CA GLU A 51 -6.15 -4.00 -11.16
C GLU A 51 -5.13 -5.10 -11.45
N PHE A 52 -4.45 -5.61 -10.41
CA PHE A 52 -3.44 -6.65 -10.55
C PHE A 52 -4.05 -7.99 -11.00
N CYS A 53 -5.15 -8.41 -10.38
CA CYS A 53 -5.75 -9.72 -10.64
C CYS A 53 -6.70 -9.73 -11.84
N GLY A 54 -7.33 -8.60 -12.18
CA GLY A 54 -8.32 -8.53 -13.26
C GLY A 54 -9.47 -9.55 -13.09
N GLY A 55 -9.83 -9.84 -11.84
CA GLY A 55 -10.72 -10.94 -11.47
C GLY A 55 -10.69 -11.24 -9.96
N PRO A 56 -11.35 -12.34 -9.52
CA PRO A 56 -11.50 -12.65 -8.11
C PRO A 56 -10.14 -12.96 -7.45
N TYR A 57 -9.99 -12.52 -6.21
CA TYR A 57 -8.80 -12.75 -5.38
C TYR A 57 -9.19 -13.12 -3.95
N GLN A 58 -8.23 -13.70 -3.24
CA GLN A 58 -8.32 -13.95 -1.80
C GLN A 58 -7.25 -13.16 -1.07
N VAL A 59 -7.65 -12.54 0.05
CA VAL A 59 -6.71 -11.97 1.02
C VAL A 59 -6.22 -13.11 1.92
N LEU A 60 -4.92 -13.38 1.86
CA LEU A 60 -4.28 -14.46 2.61
C LEU A 60 -3.86 -14.00 4.01
N LYS A 61 -3.38 -12.77 4.13
CA LYS A 61 -2.89 -12.22 5.39
C LYS A 61 -2.89 -10.70 5.38
N GLU A 62 -3.27 -10.10 6.50
CA GLU A 62 -3.10 -8.68 6.75
C GLU A 62 -2.22 -8.45 7.97
N GLY A 63 -1.49 -7.33 8.01
CA GLY A 63 -0.76 -6.94 9.21
C GLY A 63 0.15 -5.74 9.00
N GLN A 64 0.62 -5.17 10.11
CA GLN A 64 1.65 -4.14 10.08
C GLN A 64 2.91 -4.70 9.43
N THR A 65 3.39 -4.03 8.38
CA THR A 65 4.71 -4.30 7.83
C THR A 65 5.73 -3.51 8.65
N ARG A 66 6.95 -4.04 8.83
CA ARG A 66 8.00 -3.33 9.57
C ARG A 66 8.26 -1.99 8.89
N GLY A 67 7.70 -0.91 9.43
CA GLY A 67 8.05 0.45 9.06
C GLY A 67 9.56 0.59 9.26
N ARG A 68 10.30 0.91 8.20
CA ARG A 68 11.70 1.28 8.34
C ARG A 68 11.73 2.59 9.13
N GLN A 69 12.00 2.53 10.44
CA GLN A 69 12.35 3.71 11.22
C GLN A 69 13.58 4.33 10.58
N ARG A 70 13.38 5.41 9.81
CA ARG A 70 14.46 6.29 9.37
C ARG A 70 14.51 7.44 10.37
N VAL A 71 15.52 7.45 11.23
CA VAL A 71 15.85 8.63 12.03
C VAL A 71 16.43 9.64 11.05
N VAL A 72 15.70 10.73 10.81
CA VAL A 72 16.23 11.89 10.09
C VAL A 72 16.62 12.91 11.16
N GLU A 73 17.91 13.00 11.49
CA GLU A 73 18.39 14.08 12.35
C GLU A 73 18.43 15.39 11.55
N GLY A 74 17.62 16.37 11.98
CA GLY A 74 17.67 17.75 11.50
C GLY A 74 18.04 18.70 12.65
N MET A 75 18.68 19.83 12.33
CA MET A 75 19.23 20.83 13.28
C MET A 75 18.20 21.60 14.14
N GLY A 76 16.94 21.13 14.27
CA GLY A 76 15.85 21.86 14.93
C GLY A 76 14.91 21.04 15.84
N GLY A 77 15.18 19.74 16.04
CA GLY A 77 14.35 18.84 16.87
C GLY A 77 13.86 17.60 16.11
N SER A 78 13.57 16.52 16.86
CA SER A 78 13.08 15.25 16.32
C SER A 78 11.55 15.23 16.28
N GLU A 79 10.97 15.43 15.09
CA GLU A 79 9.57 15.07 14.86
C GLU A 79 9.51 13.58 14.49
N ILE A 80 9.00 12.75 15.39
CA ILE A 80 8.79 11.32 15.11
C ILE A 80 7.55 11.21 14.22
N VAL A 81 7.73 11.36 12.91
CA VAL A 81 6.71 10.96 11.93
C VAL A 81 6.76 9.43 11.82
N THR A 82 6.01 8.75 12.69
CA THR A 82 5.82 7.30 12.59
C THR A 82 4.97 7.00 11.35
N GLU A 83 5.64 6.79 10.22
CA GLU A 83 5.01 6.27 9.00
C GLU A 83 4.73 4.77 9.19
N ASP A 84 3.55 4.44 9.72
CA ASP A 84 3.14 3.06 9.85
C ASP A 84 2.62 2.52 8.51
N TRP A 85 3.09 1.33 8.15
CA TRP A 85 2.67 0.66 6.92
C TRP A 85 1.83 -0.56 7.24
N TRP A 86 0.67 -0.68 6.61
CA TRP A 86 -0.16 -1.88 6.65
C TRP A 86 -0.01 -2.67 5.35
N GLY A 87 0.19 -3.98 5.45
CA GLY A 87 0.36 -4.88 4.30
C GLY A 87 -0.80 -5.86 4.19
N ILE A 88 -1.24 -6.10 2.96
CA ILE A 88 -2.25 -7.07 2.57
C ILE A 88 -1.61 -8.01 1.55
N ARG A 89 -1.37 -9.26 1.96
CA ARG A 89 -0.96 -10.34 1.06
C ARG A 89 -2.20 -10.94 0.39
N PHE A 90 -2.16 -11.05 -0.92
CA PHE A 90 -3.26 -11.54 -1.74
C PHE A 90 -2.81 -12.60 -2.75
N GLN A 91 -3.78 -13.39 -3.22
CA GLN A 91 -3.61 -14.35 -4.30
C GLN A 91 -4.81 -14.28 -5.25
N CYS A 92 -4.54 -14.14 -6.55
CA CYS A 92 -5.56 -14.20 -7.58
C CYS A 92 -6.09 -15.64 -7.72
N THR A 93 -7.40 -15.77 -7.92
CA THR A 93 -8.11 -17.07 -7.94
C THR A 93 -8.79 -17.39 -9.27
N LYS A 94 -8.44 -16.61 -10.30
CA LYS A 94 -8.89 -16.80 -11.68
C LYS A 94 -8.14 -17.92 -12.38
#